data_AF-A0A952KDL9-F1
#
_entry.id   AF-A0A952KDL9-F1
#
_cell.length_a   1.000
_cell.length_b   1.000
_cell.length_c   1.000
_cell.angle_alpha   90.00
_cell.angle_beta   90.00
_cell.angle_gamma   90.00
#
_symmetry.space_group_name_H-M   'P 1'
#
loop_
_entity.id
_entity.type
_entity.pdbx_description
1 polymer ?
#
loop_
_entity_poly.entity_id
_entity_poly.type
_entity_poly.pdbx_seq_one_letter_code
_entity_poly.pdbx_strand_id
1 'polypeptide(L)'
;MTNNDPALLAFLEEQRAEYTRSLPRRLEQVASLWQQILKGESLAEALPAFERHAHSLAGSAATFGWAELGLAAQAVELAIEPHVSAGQPLAPEVQAEVGRAVEELQRRFQSAA
;
A
#
# COMPACT_ATOMS: atom_id res chain seq x y z
N MET A 1 34.65 -7.80 -7.46
CA MET A 1 34.12 -8.67 -8.53
C MET A 1 32.61 -8.59 -8.45
N THR A 2 31.98 -7.77 -9.29
CA THR A 2 30.51 -7.78 -9.40
C THR A 2 30.17 -8.92 -10.35
N ASN A 3 29.62 -10.01 -9.83
CA ASN A 3 29.12 -11.10 -10.64
C ASN A 3 27.84 -10.61 -11.34
N ASN A 4 27.98 -10.02 -12.53
CA ASN A 4 26.86 -9.73 -13.43
C ASN A 4 26.45 -11.04 -14.12
N ASP A 5 25.90 -11.98 -13.35
CA ASP A 5 25.28 -13.17 -13.94
C ASP A 5 24.04 -12.72 -14.73
N PRO A 6 24.04 -12.84 -16.07
CA PRO A 6 22.93 -12.37 -16.89
C PRO A 6 21.61 -13.08 -16.56
N ALA A 7 21.64 -14.33 -16.08
CA ALA A 7 20.44 -15.05 -15.68
C ALA A 7 19.83 -14.46 -14.39
N LEU A 8 20.67 -14.08 -13.42
CA LEU A 8 20.20 -13.42 -12.20
C LEU A 8 19.59 -12.05 -12.51
N LEU A 9 20.24 -11.27 -13.39
CA LEU A 9 19.73 -9.95 -13.78
C LEU A 9 18.36 -10.06 -14.48
N ALA A 10 18.23 -10.98 -15.45
CA ALA A 10 16.96 -11.22 -16.15
C ALA A 10 15.85 -11.66 -15.18
N PHE A 11 16.16 -12.54 -14.22
CA PHE A 11 15.21 -12.94 -13.18
C PHE A 11 14.74 -11.75 -12.34
N LEU A 12 15.66 -10.89 -11.89
CA LEU A 12 15.31 -9.70 -11.10
C LEU A 12 14.46 -8.70 -11.89
N GLU A 13 14.74 -8.52 -13.19
CA GLU A 13 13.92 -7.68 -14.08
C GLU A 13 12.51 -8.24 -14.24
N GLU A 14 12.36 -9.56 -14.39
CA GLU A 14 11.05 -10.21 -14.45
C GLU A 14 10.26 -10.05 -13.15
N GLN A 15 10.91 -10.20 -11.99
CA GLN A 15 10.26 -9.97 -10.69
C GLN A 15 9.80 -8.52 -10.52
N ARG A 16 10.60 -7.54 -10.95
CA ARG A 16 10.21 -6.12 -10.94
C ARG A 16 9.03 -5.85 -11.88
N ALA A 17 9.01 -6.47 -13.05
CA ALA A 17 7.92 -6.34 -14.01
C ALA A 17 6.61 -6.95 -13.46
N GLU A 18 6.67 -8.14 -12.85
CA GLU A 18 5.53 -8.77 -12.19
C GLU A 18 4.99 -7.90 -11.03
N TYR A 19 5.89 -7.41 -10.17
CA TYR A 19 5.49 -6.51 -9.09
C TYR A 19 4.75 -5.28 -9.63
N THR A 20 5.33 -4.63 -10.64
CA THR A 20 4.76 -3.42 -11.29
C THR A 20 3.39 -3.72 -11.90
N ARG A 21 3.22 -4.85 -12.59
CA ARG A 21 1.92 -5.28 -13.12
C ARG A 21 0.88 -5.54 -12.04
N SER A 22 1.31 -5.94 -10.84
CA SER A 22 0.41 -6.19 -9.71
C SER A 22 -0.04 -4.92 -8.97
N LEU A 23 0.73 -3.81 -9.07
CA LEU A 23 0.49 -2.58 -8.31
C LEU A 23 -0.91 -1.97 -8.52
N PRO A 24 -1.45 -1.83 -9.77
CA PRO A 24 -2.80 -1.29 -9.97
C PRO A 24 -3.85 -2.02 -9.13
N ARG A 25 -3.84 -3.35 -9.15
CA ARG A 25 -4.78 -4.18 -8.40
C ARG A 25 -4.61 -4.03 -6.89
N ARG A 26 -3.37 -3.98 -6.40
CA ARG A 26 -3.08 -3.80 -4.96
C ARG A 26 -3.57 -2.43 -4.47
N LEU A 27 -3.39 -1.38 -5.26
CA LEU A 27 -3.84 -0.03 -4.94
C LEU A 27 -5.37 0.09 -4.99
N GLU A 28 -6.02 -0.60 -5.93
CA GLU A 28 -7.48 -0.71 -5.97
C GLU A 28 -8.02 -1.42 -4.72
N GLN A 29 -7.34 -2.47 -4.23
CA GLN A 29 -7.71 -3.15 -2.98
C GLN A 29 -7.63 -2.21 -1.78
N VAL A 30 -6.55 -1.43 -1.65
CA VAL A 30 -6.42 -0.41 -0.59
C VAL A 30 -7.55 0.61 -0.69
N ALA A 31 -7.83 1.14 -1.89
CA ALA A 31 -8.89 2.12 -2.09
C ALA A 31 -10.29 1.55 -1.77
N SER A 32 -10.57 0.32 -2.17
CA SER A 32 -11.85 -0.35 -1.91
C SER A 32 -12.08 -0.59 -0.41
N LEU A 33 -11.05 -1.10 0.29
CA LEU A 33 -11.10 -1.27 1.75
C LEU A 33 -11.27 0.07 2.46
N TRP A 34 -10.61 1.12 1.97
CA TRP A 34 -10.81 2.47 2.49
C TRP A 34 -12.25 2.95 2.37
N GLN A 35 -12.89 2.72 1.21
CA GLN A 35 -14.30 3.06 1.02
C GLN A 35 -15.24 2.25 1.92
N GLN A 36 -14.95 0.97 2.16
CA GLN A 36 -15.71 0.16 3.13
C GLN A 36 -15.61 0.72 4.55
N ILE A 37 -14.39 1.12 4.96
CA ILE A 37 -14.14 1.74 6.27
C ILE A 37 -14.94 3.05 6.41
N LEU A 38 -14.94 3.91 5.39
CA LEU A 38 -15.70 5.16 5.40
C LEU A 38 -17.21 4.95 5.48
N LYS A 39 -17.73 3.84 4.95
CA LYS A 39 -19.15 3.47 5.03
C LYS A 39 -19.52 2.74 6.33
N GLY A 40 -18.54 2.41 7.17
CA GLY A 40 -18.76 1.61 8.37
C GLY A 40 -19.04 0.13 8.10
N GLU A 41 -18.68 -0.38 6.92
CA GLU A 41 -18.96 -1.75 6.50
C GLU A 41 -17.87 -2.70 7.04
N SER A 42 -18.30 -3.79 7.70
CA SER A 42 -17.42 -4.87 8.18
C SER A 42 -16.12 -4.40 8.86
N LEU A 43 -16.18 -3.34 9.69
CA LEU A 43 -15.00 -2.66 10.21
C LEU A 43 -13.99 -3.57 10.92
N ALA A 44 -14.48 -4.59 11.65
CA ALA A 44 -13.64 -5.58 12.31
C ALA A 44 -12.77 -6.40 11.34
N GLU A 45 -13.16 -6.51 10.06
CA GLU A 45 -12.44 -7.21 9.01
C GLU A 45 -11.70 -6.22 8.09
N ALA A 46 -12.35 -5.10 7.74
CA ALA A 46 -11.84 -4.11 6.81
C ALA A 46 -10.60 -3.37 7.36
N LEU A 47 -10.59 -3.00 8.65
CA LEU A 47 -9.46 -2.30 9.26
C LEU A 47 -8.16 -3.15 9.26
N PRO A 48 -8.15 -4.41 9.75
CA PRO A 48 -6.97 -5.27 9.66
C PRO A 48 -6.59 -5.66 8.22
N ALA A 49 -7.56 -5.76 7.31
CA ALA A 49 -7.24 -6.01 5.90
C ALA A 49 -6.53 -4.81 5.28
N PHE A 50 -7.04 -3.60 5.51
CA PHE A 50 -6.49 -2.36 4.99
C PHE A 50 -5.06 -2.12 5.47
N GLU A 51 -4.82 -2.26 6.78
CA GLU A 51 -3.49 -2.14 7.37
C GLU A 51 -2.49 -3.13 6.75
N ARG A 52 -2.84 -4.42 6.68
CA ARG A 52 -1.95 -5.44 6.10
C ARG A 52 -1.61 -5.18 4.63
N HIS A 53 -2.56 -4.65 3.86
CA HIS A 53 -2.30 -4.27 2.46
C HIS A 53 -1.34 -3.08 2.36
N ALA A 54 -1.49 -2.07 3.23
CA ALA A 54 -0.55 -0.96 3.33
C ALA A 54 0.84 -1.43 3.77
N HIS A 55 0.94 -2.24 4.83
CA HIS A 55 2.17 -2.86 5.30
C HIS A 55 2.88 -3.67 4.20
N SER A 56 2.13 -4.51 3.49
CA SER A 56 2.70 -5.31 2.38
C SER A 56 3.28 -4.45 1.28
N LEU A 57 2.63 -3.34 0.92
CA LEU A 57 3.14 -2.37 -0.06
C LEU A 57 4.39 -1.67 0.48
N ALA A 58 4.36 -1.18 1.72
CA ALA A 58 5.49 -0.52 2.38
C ALA A 58 6.74 -1.41 2.41
N GLY A 59 6.58 -2.67 2.80
CA GLY A 59 7.69 -3.63 2.93
C GLY A 59 8.25 -4.16 1.61
N SER A 60 7.49 -4.11 0.51
CA SER A 60 7.91 -4.71 -0.77
C SER A 60 8.29 -3.70 -1.85
N ALA A 61 7.73 -2.49 -1.83
CA ALA A 61 7.85 -1.56 -2.96
C ALA A 61 9.30 -1.12 -3.23
N ALA A 62 10.07 -0.80 -2.19
CA ALA A 62 11.47 -0.38 -2.32
C ALA A 62 12.32 -1.46 -3.02
N THR A 63 12.13 -2.73 -2.68
CA THR A 63 12.83 -3.88 -3.29
C THR A 63 12.66 -3.94 -4.80
N PHE A 64 11.51 -3.51 -5.32
CA PHE A 64 11.19 -3.58 -6.75
C PHE A 64 11.36 -2.25 -7.49
N GLY A 65 11.95 -1.24 -6.86
CA GLY A 65 12.25 0.06 -7.46
C GLY A 65 11.18 1.12 -7.26
N TRP A 66 10.23 0.90 -6.34
CA TRP A 66 9.11 1.80 -6.03
C TRP A 66 9.26 2.43 -4.64
N ALA A 67 10.45 2.95 -4.31
CA ALA A 67 10.77 3.44 -2.96
C ALA A 67 9.79 4.53 -2.46
N GLU A 68 9.49 5.54 -3.29
CA GLU A 68 8.54 6.61 -2.93
C GLU A 68 7.12 6.09 -2.72
N LEU A 69 6.70 5.07 -3.48
CA LEU A 69 5.41 4.41 -3.28
C LEU A 69 5.38 3.67 -1.94
N GLY A 70 6.48 3.01 -1.58
CA GLY A 70 6.64 2.32 -0.30
C GLY A 70 6.56 3.29 0.88
N LEU A 71 7.19 4.45 0.79
CA LEU A 71 7.10 5.51 1.81
C LEU A 71 5.67 6.04 1.96
N ALA A 72 4.96 6.25 0.84
CA ALA A 72 3.56 6.66 0.89
C ALA A 72 2.66 5.56 1.50
N ALA A 73 2.92 4.28 1.21
CA ALA A 73 2.19 3.16 1.81
C ALA A 73 2.46 3.04 3.32
N GLN A 74 3.70 3.28 3.75
CA GLN A 74 4.05 3.32 5.17
C GLN A 74 3.29 4.43 5.90
N ALA A 75 3.10 5.60 5.28
CA ALA A 75 2.29 6.67 5.88
C ALA A 75 0.83 6.23 6.09
N VAL A 76 0.27 5.43 5.17
CA VAL A 76 -1.07 4.84 5.33
C VAL A 76 -1.09 3.83 6.48
N GLU A 77 -0.11 2.93 6.54
CA GLU A 77 0.04 1.92 7.59
C GLU A 77 0.11 2.56 8.99
N LEU A 78 1.01 3.52 9.18
CA LEU A 78 1.21 4.18 10.48
C LEU A 78 -0.01 4.99 10.92
N ALA A 79 -0.74 5.59 9.97
CA ALA A 79 -1.95 6.35 10.28
C ALA A 79 -3.11 5.45 10.73
N ILE A 80 -3.18 4.20 10.24
CA ILE A 80 -4.29 3.28 10.55
C ILE A 80 -3.98 2.30 11.67
N GLU A 81 -2.71 1.91 11.87
CA GLU A 81 -2.26 0.93 12.88
C GLU A 81 -2.89 1.13 14.27
N PRO A 82 -2.96 2.36 14.83
CA PRO A 82 -3.53 2.58 16.16
C PRO A 82 -5.02 2.25 16.28
N HIS A 83 -5.72 2.10 15.15
CA HIS A 83 -7.17 1.96 15.07
C HIS A 83 -7.63 0.56 14.66
N VAL A 84 -6.71 -0.32 14.27
CA VAL A 84 -7.03 -1.66 13.73
C VAL A 84 -7.86 -2.51 14.71
N SER A 85 -7.51 -2.48 15.99
CA SER A 85 -8.15 -3.31 17.03
C SER A 85 -9.48 -2.75 17.53
N ALA A 86 -9.85 -1.53 17.15
CA ALA A 86 -11.05 -0.89 17.67
C ALA A 86 -12.33 -1.51 17.10
N GLY A 87 -12.30 -1.98 15.84
CA GLY A 87 -13.49 -2.49 15.14
C GLY A 87 -14.65 -1.49 15.07
N GLN A 88 -14.34 -0.20 15.28
CA GLN A 88 -15.29 0.89 15.43
C GLN A 88 -15.04 1.95 14.35
N PRO A 89 -16.05 2.77 14.03
CA PRO A 89 -15.89 3.86 13.09
C PRO A 89 -14.76 4.81 13.52
N LEU A 90 -13.94 5.22 12.55
CA LEU A 90 -12.86 6.17 12.79
C LEU A 90 -13.43 7.56 13.06
N ALA A 91 -12.79 8.32 13.95
CA ALA A 91 -13.11 9.72 14.15
C ALA A 91 -12.88 10.52 12.84
N PRO A 92 -13.65 11.59 12.56
CA PRO A 92 -13.52 12.37 11.34
C PRO A 92 -12.10 12.88 11.05
N GLU A 93 -11.35 13.22 12.10
CA GLU A 93 -9.97 13.70 12.00
C GLU A 93 -9.03 12.61 11.48
N VAL A 94 -9.21 11.38 11.98
CA VAL A 94 -8.47 10.19 11.54
C VAL A 94 -8.85 9.84 10.10
N GLN A 95 -10.14 9.94 9.75
CA GLN A 95 -10.58 9.72 8.37
C GLN A 95 -9.92 10.71 7.39
N ALA A 96 -9.82 11.98 7.76
CA ALA A 96 -9.16 12.99 6.94
C ALA A 96 -7.65 12.72 6.81
N GLU A 97 -6.99 12.29 7.89
CA GLU A 97 -5.57 11.96 7.88
C GLU A 97 -5.25 10.76 6.99
N VAL A 98 -5.92 9.62 7.23
CA VAL A 98 -5.75 8.40 6.44
C VAL A 98 -6.14 8.65 4.98
N GLY A 99 -7.23 9.40 4.74
CA GLY A 99 -7.66 9.77 3.39
C GLY A 99 -6.59 10.53 2.61
N ARG A 100 -5.92 11.51 3.22
CA ARG A 100 -4.81 12.23 2.58
C ARG A 100 -3.63 11.30 2.26
N ALA A 101 -3.32 10.36 3.16
CA ALA A 101 -2.26 9.39 2.91
C ALA A 101 -2.60 8.43 1.76
N VAL A 102 -3.86 7.98 1.66
CA VAL A 102 -4.36 7.14 0.55
C VAL A 102 -4.28 7.89 -0.78
N GLU A 103 -4.71 9.15 -0.82
CA GLU A 103 -4.60 9.98 -2.02
C GLU A 103 -3.14 10.15 -2.46
N GLU A 104 -2.23 10.39 -1.53
CA GLU A 104 -0.81 10.51 -1.83
C GLU A 104 -0.23 9.21 -2.38
N LEU A 105 -0.58 8.06 -1.79
CA LEU A 105 -0.18 6.75 -2.28
C LEU A 105 -0.62 6.54 -3.75
N GLN A 106 -1.86 6.90 -4.09
CA GLN A 106 -2.37 6.81 -5.46
C GLN A 106 -1.64 7.76 -6.42
N ARG A 107 -1.39 9.01 -5.99
CA ARG A 107 -0.62 9.98 -6.78
C ARG A 107 0.79 9.49 -7.10
N ARG A 108 1.49 8.90 -6.11
CA ARG A 108 2.84 8.38 -6.31
C ARG A 108 2.90 7.30 -7.37
N PHE A 109 1.92 6.40 -7.40
CA PHE A 109 1.82 5.42 -8.46
C PHE A 109 1.56 6.05 -9.83
N GLN A 110 0.61 6.97 -9.94
CA GLN A 110 0.27 7.64 -11.20
C GLN A 110 1.41 8.49 -11.76
N SER A 111 2.24 9.10 -10.90
CA SER A 111 3.37 9.92 -11.33
C SER A 111 4.59 9.14 -11.83
N ALA A 112 4.65 7.85 -11.50
CA ALA A 112 5.79 6.98 -11.80
C ALA A 112 5.46 5.85 -12.80
N ALA A 113 4.18 5.70 -13.18
CA ALA A 113 3.69 4.82 -14.24
C ALA A 113 3.69 5.52 -15.61
#